data_AF-T1G6T2-F1
#
_entry.id   AF-T1G6T2-F1
#
_cell.length_a   1.000
_cell.length_b   1.000
_cell.length_c   1.000
_cell.angle_alpha   90.00
_cell.angle_beta   90.00
_cell.angle_gamma   90.00
#
_symmetry.space_group_name_H-M   'P 1'
#
loop_
_entity.id
_entity.type
_entity.pdbx_description
1 polymer ?
#
loop_
_entity_poly.entity_id
_entity_poly.type
_entity_poly.pdbx_seq_one_letter_code
_entity_poly.pdbx_strand_id
1 'polypeptide(L)'
;MAENKTFNHLFVFALILISTSALFALADDVNGAVTLNSGTFDKILGKFKTVLVKFDTAYPYGHKQDQYKKVAESSIGQPDLLVAEVNIKDYGEKDNDDLKQRYNINKDDFPEYRLFLKNAKDPIPFKGDEEKAEEILDFLVKESGLWLGGPGSIKEFEDLVVRFFKEPQESRASIIKLAEEELTKEKHKSNFEQAEMYVKLMSKLDSDVNFLMKEISRVSKLLAGKLSDKKKHQLKIRQNILNIINAKYRESLDSKIVRNNDDANSSSNEL
;
A
#
# COMPACT_ATOMS: atom_id res chain seq x y z
N MET A 1 -34.94 -18.67 53.44
CA MET A 1 -33.96 -17.58 53.17
C MET A 1 -32.61 -18.08 52.61
N ALA A 2 -32.47 -19.36 52.25
CA ALA A 2 -31.20 -19.95 51.78
C ALA A 2 -31.11 -20.16 50.25
N GLU A 3 -32.23 -20.22 49.52
CA GLU A 3 -32.25 -20.47 48.06
C GLU A 3 -31.77 -19.31 47.20
N ASN A 4 -31.94 -18.05 47.64
CA ASN A 4 -31.54 -16.89 46.82
C ASN A 4 -30.02 -16.68 46.73
N LYS A 5 -29.22 -17.27 47.64
CA LYS A 5 -27.75 -17.11 47.61
C LYS A 5 -27.10 -18.05 46.60
N THR A 6 -27.56 -19.30 46.49
CA THR A 6 -27.01 -20.28 45.55
C THR A 6 -27.33 -19.93 44.09
N PHE A 7 -28.52 -19.39 43.81
CA PHE A 7 -28.88 -18.93 42.47
C PHE A 7 -28.00 -17.77 41.98
N ASN A 8 -27.70 -16.81 42.87
CA ASN A 8 -26.80 -15.69 42.56
C ASN A 8 -25.35 -16.14 42.32
N HIS A 9 -24.85 -17.13 43.07
CA HIS A 9 -23.51 -17.66 42.83
C HIS A 9 -23.40 -18.47 41.54
N LEU A 10 -24.41 -19.26 41.20
CA LEU A 10 -24.45 -20.03 39.95
C LEU A 10 -24.55 -19.11 38.71
N PHE A 11 -25.32 -18.02 38.83
CA PHE A 11 -25.47 -17.01 37.77
C PHE A 11 -24.19 -16.18 37.56
N VAL A 12 -23.49 -15.82 38.66
CA VAL A 12 -22.19 -15.12 38.59
C VAL A 12 -21.09 -16.02 38.04
N PHE A 13 -21.06 -17.31 38.39
CA PHE A 13 -20.13 -18.28 37.79
C PHE A 13 -20.39 -18.51 36.29
N ALA A 14 -21.66 -18.57 35.87
CA ALA A 14 -22.03 -18.66 34.46
C ALA A 14 -21.61 -17.41 33.67
N LEU A 15 -21.75 -16.20 34.25
CA LEU A 15 -21.29 -14.95 33.63
C LEU A 15 -19.75 -14.86 33.50
N ILE A 16 -19.00 -15.43 34.45
CA ILE A 16 -17.52 -15.48 34.38
C ILE A 16 -17.03 -16.53 33.36
N LEU A 17 -17.74 -17.64 33.20
CA LEU A 17 -17.47 -18.65 32.15
C LEU A 17 -17.83 -18.16 30.74
N ILE A 18 -18.85 -17.29 30.62
CA ILE A 18 -19.21 -16.66 29.35
C ILE A 18 -18.25 -15.50 29.00
N SER A 19 -17.67 -14.79 29.97
CA SER A 19 -16.70 -13.72 29.68
C SER A 19 -15.31 -14.22 29.30
N THR A 20 -14.94 -15.44 29.73
CA THR A 20 -13.64 -16.06 29.40
C THR A 20 -13.64 -16.78 28.04
N SER A 21 -14.80 -17.05 27.45
CA SER A 21 -14.92 -17.64 26.10
C SER A 21 -14.95 -16.60 24.96
N ALA A 22 -14.88 -15.30 25.28
CA ALA A 22 -14.88 -14.21 24.31
C ALA A 22 -13.49 -13.59 24.06
N LEU A 23 -12.40 -14.28 24.39
CA LEU A 23 -11.08 -14.03 23.81
C LEU A 23 -10.90 -14.88 22.55
N PHE A 24 -11.81 -14.75 21.58
CA PHE A 24 -11.38 -14.95 20.20
C PHE A 24 -10.52 -13.73 19.87
N ALA A 25 -9.21 -13.89 19.99
CA ALA A 25 -8.25 -12.95 19.43
C ALA A 25 -8.66 -12.76 17.96
N LEU A 26 -9.22 -11.58 17.67
CA LEU A 26 -9.45 -11.14 16.30
C LEU A 26 -8.07 -11.20 15.64
N ALA A 27 -7.89 -12.11 14.69
CA ALA A 27 -6.77 -12.02 13.77
C ALA A 27 -6.88 -10.64 13.14
N ASP A 28 -5.89 -9.80 13.38
CA ASP A 28 -5.88 -8.43 12.87
C ASP A 28 -5.63 -8.52 11.36
N ASP A 29 -6.72 -8.49 10.59
CA ASP A 29 -6.66 -8.56 9.13
C ASP A 29 -5.77 -7.43 8.61
N VAL A 30 -4.64 -7.80 8.00
CA VAL A 30 -3.71 -6.84 7.39
C VAL A 30 -4.30 -6.35 6.07
N ASN A 31 -4.77 -5.11 6.05
CA ASN A 31 -5.31 -4.50 4.84
C ASN A 31 -4.27 -4.50 3.69
N GLY A 32 -4.65 -5.06 2.55
CA GLY A 32 -3.76 -5.23 1.39
C GLY A 32 -2.96 -6.53 1.38
N ALA A 33 -3.11 -7.39 2.39
CA ALA A 33 -2.52 -8.72 2.41
C ALA A 33 -3.57 -9.84 2.49
N VAL A 34 -3.18 -11.05 2.11
CA VAL A 34 -4.00 -12.26 2.24
C VAL A 34 -3.29 -13.33 3.07
N THR A 35 -4.00 -13.94 4.01
CA THR A 35 -3.48 -15.12 4.72
C THR A 35 -3.66 -16.37 3.86
N LEU A 36 -2.56 -17.07 3.59
CA LEU A 36 -2.54 -18.33 2.84
C LEU A 36 -2.30 -19.51 3.78
N ASN A 37 -2.75 -20.69 3.35
CA ASN A 37 -2.49 -21.95 4.04
C ASN A 37 -2.12 -23.04 3.02
N SER A 38 -1.73 -24.22 3.50
CA SER A 38 -1.33 -25.36 2.67
C SER A 38 -2.33 -25.69 1.55
N GLY A 39 -3.63 -25.49 1.78
CA GLY A 39 -4.68 -25.76 0.80
C GLY A 39 -4.93 -24.64 -0.23
N THR A 40 -4.49 -23.42 0.04
CA THR A 40 -4.69 -22.23 -0.83
C THR A 40 -3.40 -21.74 -1.47
N PHE A 41 -2.24 -22.01 -0.87
CA PHE A 41 -0.94 -21.48 -1.25
C PHE A 41 -0.65 -21.66 -2.76
N ASP A 42 -0.53 -22.90 -3.22
CA ASP A 42 -0.20 -23.20 -4.62
C ASP A 42 -1.30 -22.75 -5.61
N LYS A 43 -2.56 -22.66 -5.17
CA LYS A 43 -3.68 -22.21 -6.01
C LYS A 43 -3.58 -20.72 -6.35
N ILE A 44 -3.05 -19.93 -5.43
CA ILE A 44 -2.96 -18.47 -5.54
C ILE A 44 -1.63 -18.04 -6.17
N LEU A 45 -0.51 -18.71 -5.84
CA LEU A 45 0.83 -18.32 -6.30
C LEU A 45 0.92 -18.12 -7.83
N GLY A 46 0.27 -18.99 -8.62
CA GLY A 46 0.31 -18.92 -10.08
C GLY A 46 -0.61 -17.87 -10.73
N LYS A 47 -1.41 -17.14 -9.94
CA LYS A 47 -2.40 -16.17 -10.46
C LYS A 47 -1.85 -14.77 -10.62
N PHE A 48 -0.80 -14.42 -9.88
CA PHE A 48 -0.17 -13.11 -9.92
C PHE A 48 1.18 -13.20 -10.62
N LYS A 49 1.67 -12.06 -11.12
CA LYS A 49 3.01 -11.98 -11.71
C LYS A 49 4.08 -12.08 -10.63
N THR A 50 3.81 -11.46 -9.48
CA THR A 50 4.69 -11.38 -8.32
C THR A 50 3.90 -11.63 -7.05
N VAL A 51 4.41 -12.48 -6.16
CA VAL A 51 3.82 -12.70 -4.82
C VAL A 51 4.90 -12.55 -3.76
N LEU A 52 4.75 -11.59 -2.86
CA LEU A 52 5.57 -11.47 -1.66
C LEU A 52 4.89 -12.22 -0.52
N VAL A 53 5.54 -13.26 0.00
CA VAL A 53 5.03 -14.05 1.13
C VAL A 53 5.88 -13.79 2.37
N LYS A 54 5.22 -13.40 3.47
CA LYS A 54 5.79 -13.40 4.82
C LYS A 54 5.46 -14.72 5.54
N PHE A 55 6.47 -15.48 5.92
CA PHE A 55 6.34 -16.61 6.83
C PHE A 55 6.63 -16.14 8.24
N ASP A 56 5.71 -16.41 9.17
CA ASP A 56 5.79 -15.88 10.53
C ASP A 56 5.08 -16.81 11.52
N THR A 57 5.14 -16.47 12.79
CA THR A 57 4.35 -17.10 13.84
C THR A 57 2.85 -16.98 13.59
N ALA A 58 2.06 -17.78 14.30
CA ALA A 58 0.60 -17.77 14.20
C ALA A 58 -0.06 -16.41 14.51
N TYR A 59 0.58 -15.59 15.34
CA TYR A 59 0.03 -14.32 15.84
C TYR A 59 1.13 -13.26 15.88
N PRO A 60 1.55 -12.73 14.72
CA PRO A 60 2.65 -11.77 14.66
C PRO A 60 2.23 -10.41 15.22
N TYR A 61 3.13 -9.78 15.96
CA TYR A 61 2.91 -8.46 16.57
C TYR A 61 4.23 -7.68 16.67
N GLY A 62 4.13 -6.42 17.09
CA GLY A 62 5.28 -5.56 17.31
C GLY A 62 5.79 -4.89 16.03
N HIS A 63 6.98 -4.31 16.12
CA HIS A 63 7.50 -3.37 15.11
C HIS A 63 7.59 -3.99 13.71
N LYS A 64 8.07 -5.24 13.59
CA LYS A 64 8.19 -5.95 12.31
C LYS A 64 6.82 -6.16 11.64
N GLN A 65 5.79 -6.52 12.42
CA GLN A 65 4.43 -6.65 11.90
C GLN A 65 3.86 -5.28 11.47
N ASP A 66 4.18 -4.20 12.19
CA ASP A 66 3.79 -2.84 11.76
C ASP A 66 4.46 -2.44 10.44
N GLN A 67 5.71 -2.85 10.20
CA GLN A 67 6.36 -2.64 8.89
C GLN A 67 5.70 -3.46 7.79
N TYR A 68 5.37 -4.73 8.07
CA TYR A 68 4.65 -5.56 7.12
C TYR A 68 3.30 -4.93 6.70
N LYS A 69 2.55 -4.36 7.65
CA LYS A 69 1.31 -3.63 7.36
C LYS A 69 1.54 -2.47 6.38
N LYS A 70 2.64 -1.71 6.52
CA LYS A 70 2.98 -0.63 5.58
C LYS A 70 3.33 -1.17 4.18
N VAL A 71 4.02 -2.31 4.10
CA VAL A 71 4.33 -2.97 2.82
C VAL A 71 3.03 -3.39 2.12
N ALA A 72 2.12 -4.04 2.86
CA ALA A 72 0.81 -4.44 2.35
C ALA A 72 -0.01 -3.22 1.88
N GLU A 73 -0.10 -2.16 2.68
CA GLU A 73 -0.80 -0.93 2.30
C GLU A 73 -0.21 -0.28 1.02
N SER A 74 1.11 -0.29 0.87
CA SER A 74 1.80 0.28 -0.30
C SER A 74 1.60 -0.56 -1.56
N SER A 75 1.25 -1.83 -1.42
CA SER A 75 1.03 -2.75 -2.55
C SER A 75 -0.37 -2.66 -3.16
N ILE A 76 -1.35 -2.05 -2.48
CA ILE A 76 -2.78 -2.07 -2.86
C ILE A 76 -3.02 -1.57 -4.30
N GLY A 77 -2.23 -0.59 -4.76
CA GLY A 77 -2.34 -0.01 -6.09
C GLY A 77 -1.69 -0.84 -7.21
N GLN A 78 -1.03 -1.96 -6.90
CA GLN A 78 -0.28 -2.76 -7.87
C GLN A 78 -1.01 -4.06 -8.20
N PRO A 79 -1.79 -4.12 -9.31
CA PRO A 79 -2.61 -5.30 -9.65
C PRO A 79 -1.81 -6.57 -9.95
N ASP A 80 -0.54 -6.44 -10.36
CA ASP A 80 0.33 -7.57 -10.67
C ASP A 80 1.03 -8.18 -9.44
N LEU A 81 0.86 -7.55 -8.27
CA LEU A 81 1.46 -7.94 -7.00
C LEU A 81 0.41 -8.46 -6.02
N LEU A 82 0.73 -9.59 -5.39
CA LEU A 82 0.06 -10.04 -4.18
C LEU A 82 1.02 -9.96 -3.00
N VAL A 83 0.58 -9.33 -1.91
CA VAL A 83 1.22 -9.47 -0.60
C VAL A 83 0.44 -10.52 0.20
N ALA A 84 1.14 -11.49 0.76
CA ALA A 84 0.55 -12.61 1.46
C ALA A 84 1.34 -12.95 2.72
N GLU A 85 0.68 -13.61 3.66
CA GLU A 85 1.32 -14.20 4.83
C GLU A 85 0.93 -15.65 5.03
N VAL A 86 1.85 -16.42 5.58
CA VAL A 86 1.64 -17.79 6.04
C VAL A 86 1.98 -17.83 7.51
N ASN A 87 0.93 -18.02 8.31
CA ASN A 87 1.01 -18.05 9.76
C ASN A 87 1.26 -19.50 10.20
N ILE A 88 2.43 -19.76 10.76
CA ILE A 88 2.88 -21.11 11.15
C ILE A 88 2.56 -21.34 12.62
N LYS A 89 1.89 -22.45 12.91
CA LYS A 89 1.63 -22.91 14.29
C LYS A 89 2.60 -24.02 14.65
N ASP A 90 3.35 -23.83 15.73
CA ASP A 90 4.28 -24.86 16.23
C ASP A 90 3.67 -25.79 17.29
N TYR A 91 2.41 -25.53 17.70
CA TYR A 91 1.66 -26.31 18.69
C TYR A 91 0.29 -26.75 18.15
N GLY A 92 -0.29 -27.79 18.75
CA GLY A 92 -1.57 -28.35 18.30
C GLY A 92 -1.44 -29.10 16.97
N GLU A 93 -2.35 -28.82 16.02
CA GLU A 93 -2.41 -29.46 14.70
C GLU A 93 -1.29 -29.03 13.73
N LYS A 94 -0.42 -28.11 14.15
CA LYS A 94 0.75 -27.63 13.39
C LYS A 94 0.42 -27.11 11.98
N ASP A 95 -0.55 -26.21 11.91
CA ASP A 95 -0.95 -25.57 10.65
C ASP A 95 0.26 -24.99 9.90
N ASN A 96 0.31 -25.27 8.59
CA ASN A 96 1.32 -24.78 7.63
C ASN A 96 2.77 -25.27 7.90
N ASP A 97 2.97 -26.28 8.74
CA ASP A 97 4.30 -26.89 8.96
C ASP A 97 4.88 -27.50 7.67
N ASP A 98 4.04 -27.98 6.76
CA ASP A 98 4.44 -28.45 5.44
C ASP A 98 5.06 -27.34 4.58
N LEU A 99 4.51 -26.12 4.64
CA LEU A 99 5.06 -24.96 3.93
C LEU A 99 6.38 -24.49 4.57
N LYS A 100 6.49 -24.52 5.90
CA LYS A 100 7.74 -24.25 6.63
C LYS A 100 8.84 -25.20 6.16
N GLN A 101 8.56 -26.50 6.14
CA GLN A 101 9.50 -27.53 5.70
C GLN A 101 9.85 -27.38 4.21
N ARG A 102 8.86 -27.17 3.34
CA ARG A 102 9.05 -27.05 1.88
C ARG A 102 10.00 -25.91 1.49
N TYR A 103 9.95 -24.79 2.20
CA TYR A 103 10.79 -23.62 1.92
C TYR A 103 11.97 -23.46 2.88
N ASN A 104 12.22 -24.48 3.71
CA ASN A 104 13.30 -24.50 4.70
C ASN A 104 13.33 -23.23 5.56
N ILE A 105 12.17 -22.85 6.09
CA ILE A 105 12.00 -21.67 6.94
C ILE A 105 12.30 -22.05 8.38
N ASN A 106 13.13 -21.26 9.05
CA ASN A 106 13.48 -21.48 10.44
C ASN A 106 12.66 -20.56 11.35
N LYS A 107 12.08 -21.14 12.40
CA LYS A 107 11.25 -20.40 13.35
C LYS A 107 12.02 -19.33 14.13
N ASP A 108 13.32 -19.54 14.31
CA ASP A 108 14.19 -18.60 15.04
C ASP A 108 14.50 -17.35 14.19
N ASP A 109 14.25 -17.43 12.88
CA ASP A 109 14.49 -16.38 11.88
C ASP A 109 13.19 -15.66 11.47
N PHE A 110 12.07 -15.91 12.16
CA PHE A 110 10.82 -15.22 11.88
C PHE A 110 10.90 -13.71 12.16
N PRO A 111 10.26 -12.86 11.34
CA PRO A 111 9.59 -13.19 10.08
C PRO A 111 10.57 -13.39 8.92
N GLU A 112 10.29 -14.38 8.06
CA GLU A 112 11.03 -14.60 6.81
C GLU A 112 10.21 -14.21 5.59
N TYR A 113 10.79 -13.43 4.67
CA TYR A 113 10.12 -13.07 3.42
C TYR A 113 10.67 -13.87 2.23
N ARG A 114 9.77 -14.26 1.34
CA ARG A 114 10.06 -14.94 0.08
C ARG A 114 9.29 -14.28 -1.06
N LEU A 115 10.01 -13.96 -2.13
CA LEU A 115 9.44 -13.40 -3.34
C LEU A 115 9.28 -14.48 -4.41
N PHE A 116 8.05 -14.72 -4.82
CA PHE A 116 7.71 -15.65 -5.88
C PHE A 116 7.44 -14.87 -7.16
N LEU A 117 8.15 -15.20 -8.23
CA LEU A 117 7.94 -14.64 -9.56
C LEU A 117 7.34 -15.73 -10.45
N LYS A 118 6.32 -15.38 -11.24
CA LYS A 118 5.56 -16.34 -12.06
C LYS A 118 6.43 -17.24 -12.97
N ASN A 119 7.58 -16.74 -13.42
CA ASN A 119 8.49 -17.45 -14.32
C ASN A 119 9.78 -17.93 -13.62
N ALA A 120 9.87 -17.81 -12.29
CA ALA A 120 11.00 -18.31 -11.52
C ALA A 120 10.65 -19.66 -10.90
N LYS A 121 11.63 -20.58 -10.89
CA LYS A 121 11.47 -21.90 -10.28
C LYS A 121 11.49 -21.85 -8.76
N ASP A 122 12.40 -21.05 -8.21
CA ASP A 122 12.66 -20.95 -6.79
C ASP A 122 12.35 -19.53 -6.30
N PRO A 123 11.75 -19.36 -5.11
CA PRO A 123 11.51 -18.03 -4.54
C PRO A 123 12.82 -17.37 -4.10
N ILE A 124 12.85 -16.05 -4.21
CA ILE A 124 14.00 -15.23 -3.83
C ILE A 124 13.85 -14.85 -2.34
N PRO A 125 14.81 -15.18 -1.46
CA PRO A 125 14.76 -14.77 -0.07
C PRO A 125 15.10 -13.28 0.10
N PHE A 126 14.34 -12.59 0.94
CA PHE A 126 14.74 -11.27 1.43
C PHE A 126 15.93 -11.44 2.39
N LYS A 127 16.89 -10.51 2.30
CA LYS A 127 18.12 -10.51 3.11
C LYS A 127 18.42 -9.14 3.73
N GLY A 128 17.47 -8.20 3.65
CA GLY A 128 17.60 -6.88 4.27
C GLY A 128 17.04 -6.87 5.69
N ASP A 129 16.86 -5.66 6.22
CA ASP A 129 16.32 -5.43 7.56
C ASP A 129 14.78 -5.39 7.55
N GLU A 130 14.15 -6.39 8.15
CA GLU A 130 12.70 -6.50 8.28
C GLU A 130 12.05 -5.48 9.23
N GLU A 131 12.86 -4.71 9.97
CA GLU A 131 12.40 -3.56 10.75
C GLU A 131 12.21 -2.30 9.89
N LYS A 132 12.52 -2.35 8.60
CA LYS A 132 12.34 -1.23 7.66
C LYS A 132 11.46 -1.64 6.48
N ALA A 133 10.24 -1.11 6.42
CA ALA A 133 9.33 -1.36 5.29
C ALA A 133 9.94 -0.96 3.95
N GLU A 134 10.75 0.10 3.95
CA GLU A 134 11.46 0.62 2.78
C GLU A 134 12.40 -0.42 2.17
N GLU A 135 13.15 -1.17 2.99
CA GLU A 135 14.07 -2.20 2.48
C GLU A 135 13.32 -3.38 1.85
N ILE A 136 12.15 -3.76 2.41
CA ILE A 136 11.29 -4.80 1.85
C ILE A 136 10.70 -4.34 0.51
N LEU A 137 10.24 -3.09 0.43
CA LEU A 137 9.69 -2.50 -0.79
C LEU A 137 10.76 -2.35 -1.88
N ASP A 138 11.97 -1.91 -1.53
CA ASP A 138 13.08 -1.78 -2.47
C ASP A 138 13.49 -3.15 -3.02
N PHE A 139 13.58 -4.17 -2.16
CA PHE A 139 13.79 -5.56 -2.58
C PHE A 139 12.70 -6.00 -3.56
N LEU A 140 11.43 -5.76 -3.22
CA LEU A 140 10.28 -6.13 -4.06
C LEU A 140 10.36 -5.47 -5.44
N VAL A 141 10.58 -4.16 -5.51
CA VAL A 141 10.72 -3.39 -6.77
C VAL A 141 11.89 -3.93 -7.58
N LYS A 142 13.05 -4.08 -6.94
CA LYS A 142 14.30 -4.48 -7.60
C LYS A 142 14.18 -5.86 -8.25
N GLU A 143 13.67 -6.84 -7.52
CA GLU A 143 13.65 -8.24 -7.99
C GLU A 143 12.46 -8.52 -8.91
N SER A 144 11.33 -7.81 -8.75
CA SER A 144 10.16 -8.02 -9.60
C SER A 144 10.11 -7.14 -10.84
N GLY A 145 10.85 -6.02 -10.85
CA GLY A 145 10.75 -4.96 -11.86
C GLY A 145 9.39 -4.25 -11.85
N LEU A 146 8.55 -4.47 -10.83
CA LEU A 146 7.29 -3.76 -10.67
C LEU A 146 7.56 -2.35 -10.17
N TRP A 147 6.78 -1.41 -10.68
CA TRP A 147 6.70 -0.08 -10.09
C TRP A 147 5.73 -0.12 -8.90
N LEU A 148 6.23 0.22 -7.72
CA LEU A 148 5.40 0.45 -6.55
C LEU A 148 5.25 1.96 -6.38
N GLY A 149 4.04 2.45 -6.62
CA GLY A 149 3.66 3.79 -6.21
C GLY A 149 3.50 3.86 -4.69
N GLY A 150 3.37 5.08 -4.15
CA GLY A 150 2.99 5.25 -2.74
C GLY A 150 1.49 4.99 -2.52
N PRO A 151 1.00 5.07 -1.27
CA PRO A 151 -0.42 4.93 -0.98
C PRO A 151 -1.32 5.85 -1.82
N GLY A 152 -2.20 5.25 -2.63
CA GLY A 152 -3.10 5.96 -3.53
C GLY A 152 -2.49 6.43 -4.85
N SER A 153 -1.25 6.06 -5.15
CA SER A 153 -0.67 6.18 -6.48
C SER A 153 -1.39 5.28 -7.48
N ILE A 154 -1.64 5.80 -8.67
CA ILE A 154 -2.15 5.04 -9.82
C ILE A 154 -1.32 5.43 -11.03
N LYS A 155 -0.59 4.47 -11.60
CA LYS A 155 0.45 4.74 -12.60
C LYS A 155 -0.09 5.51 -13.80
N GLU A 156 -1.25 5.10 -14.31
CA GLU A 156 -1.91 5.70 -15.47
C GLU A 156 -2.23 7.18 -15.22
N PHE A 157 -2.68 7.51 -14.00
CA PHE A 157 -2.96 8.90 -13.61
C PHE A 157 -1.68 9.71 -13.35
N GLU A 158 -0.62 9.10 -12.80
CA GLU A 158 0.67 9.76 -12.67
C GLU A 158 1.29 10.08 -14.04
N ASP A 159 1.20 9.18 -15.01
CA ASP A 159 1.64 9.41 -16.39
C ASP A 159 0.84 10.58 -17.02
N LEU A 160 -0.46 10.68 -16.74
CA LEU A 160 -1.30 11.81 -17.18
C LEU A 160 -0.90 13.13 -16.49
N VAL A 161 -0.58 13.12 -15.19
CA VAL A 161 -0.06 14.29 -14.47
C VAL A 161 1.26 14.77 -15.07
N VAL A 162 2.16 13.85 -15.43
CA VAL A 162 3.42 14.19 -16.11
C VAL A 162 3.14 14.88 -17.45
N ARG A 163 2.21 14.35 -18.24
CA ARG A 163 1.79 14.99 -19.51
C ARG A 163 1.17 16.36 -19.26
N PHE A 164 0.28 16.47 -18.28
CA PHE A 164 -0.42 17.70 -17.90
C PHE A 164 0.53 18.87 -17.63
N PHE A 165 1.64 18.63 -16.92
CA PHE A 165 2.60 19.69 -16.62
C PHE A 165 3.61 19.98 -17.74
N LYS A 166 3.89 18.98 -18.60
CA LYS A 166 4.76 19.15 -19.78
C LYS A 166 4.11 19.95 -20.89
N GLU A 167 2.82 19.75 -21.11
CA GLU A 167 2.06 20.43 -22.16
C GLU A 167 1.68 21.88 -21.79
N PRO A 168 1.48 22.76 -22.79
CA PRO A 168 1.02 24.13 -22.57
C PRO A 168 -0.45 24.14 -22.11
N GLN A 169 -0.88 25.23 -21.48
CA GLN A 169 -2.17 25.29 -20.80
C GLN A 169 -3.35 25.00 -21.73
N GLU A 170 -3.27 25.46 -22.98
CA GLU A 170 -4.29 25.27 -24.02
C GLU A 170 -4.53 23.78 -24.35
N SER A 171 -3.51 22.94 -24.15
CA SER A 171 -3.59 21.49 -24.42
C SER A 171 -4.08 20.69 -23.22
N ARG A 172 -4.06 21.26 -22.01
CA ARG A 172 -4.39 20.53 -20.76
C ARG A 172 -5.82 20.04 -20.68
N ALA A 173 -6.78 20.76 -21.27
CA ALA A 173 -8.18 20.35 -21.32
C ALA A 173 -8.36 18.96 -21.95
N SER A 174 -7.58 18.65 -23.01
CA SER A 174 -7.59 17.33 -23.64
C SER A 174 -7.05 16.22 -22.74
N ILE A 175 -6.05 16.53 -21.90
CA ILE A 175 -5.43 15.58 -20.97
C ILE A 175 -6.38 15.30 -19.81
N ILE A 176 -7.07 16.32 -19.30
CA ILE A 176 -8.11 16.16 -18.28
C ILE A 176 -9.22 15.26 -18.82
N LYS A 177 -9.66 15.46 -20.06
CA LYS A 177 -10.67 14.59 -20.70
C LYS A 177 -10.19 13.14 -20.81
N LEU A 178 -8.93 12.90 -21.20
CA LEU A 178 -8.35 11.55 -21.20
C LEU A 178 -8.35 10.93 -19.80
N ALA A 179 -8.09 11.73 -18.75
CA ALA A 179 -8.15 11.28 -17.37
C ALA A 179 -9.57 10.93 -16.92
N GLU A 180 -10.58 11.69 -17.36
CA GLU A 180 -12.00 11.38 -17.14
C GLU A 180 -12.42 10.08 -17.84
N GLU A 181 -11.92 9.84 -19.06
CA GLU A 181 -12.13 8.59 -19.78
C GLU A 181 -11.47 7.41 -19.05
N GLU A 182 -10.23 7.57 -18.56
CA GLU A 182 -9.55 6.54 -17.77
C GLU A 182 -10.27 6.27 -16.44
N LEU A 183 -10.79 7.31 -15.78
CA LEU A 183 -11.58 7.19 -14.55
C LEU A 183 -12.82 6.29 -14.75
N THR A 184 -13.40 6.25 -15.95
CA THR A 184 -14.53 5.34 -16.22
C THR A 184 -14.15 3.86 -16.11
N LYS A 185 -12.90 3.51 -16.40
CA LYS A 185 -12.38 2.13 -16.30
C LYS A 185 -12.08 1.72 -14.85
N GLU A 186 -11.92 2.71 -13.96
CA GLU A 186 -11.67 2.49 -12.54
C GLU A 186 -12.95 2.37 -11.70
N LYS A 187 -14.15 2.59 -12.26
CA LYS A 187 -15.43 2.65 -11.53
C LYS A 187 -15.73 1.49 -10.56
N HIS A 188 -15.19 0.31 -10.84
CA HIS A 188 -15.41 -0.89 -10.04
C HIS A 188 -14.16 -1.38 -9.29
N LYS A 189 -13.10 -0.58 -9.31
CA LYS A 189 -11.82 -0.91 -8.66
C LYS A 189 -11.71 -0.20 -7.32
N SER A 190 -10.92 -0.77 -6.42
CA SER A 190 -10.72 -0.28 -5.04
C SER A 190 -10.06 1.11 -4.98
N ASN A 191 -9.38 1.52 -6.05
CA ASN A 191 -8.66 2.78 -6.20
C ASN A 191 -9.49 3.90 -6.86
N PHE A 192 -10.80 3.71 -7.09
CA PHE A 192 -11.64 4.69 -7.77
C PHE A 192 -11.63 6.08 -7.11
N GLU A 193 -11.69 6.15 -5.78
CA GLU A 193 -11.66 7.42 -5.05
C GLU A 193 -10.35 8.20 -5.29
N GLN A 194 -9.24 7.47 -5.44
CA GLN A 194 -7.92 8.05 -5.72
C GLN A 194 -7.84 8.52 -7.18
N ALA A 195 -8.33 7.71 -8.12
CA ALA A 195 -8.44 8.10 -9.53
C ALA A 195 -9.28 9.38 -9.68
N GLU A 196 -10.42 9.46 -9.00
CA GLU A 196 -11.29 10.65 -9.01
C GLU A 196 -10.55 11.88 -8.42
N MET A 197 -9.72 11.66 -7.40
CA MET A 197 -8.90 12.71 -6.80
C MET A 197 -7.88 13.27 -7.79
N TYR A 198 -7.20 12.43 -8.58
CA TYR A 198 -6.26 12.88 -9.62
C TYR A 198 -6.95 13.79 -10.64
N VAL A 199 -8.11 13.38 -11.16
CA VAL A 199 -8.89 14.19 -12.12
C VAL A 199 -9.25 15.55 -11.52
N LYS A 200 -9.85 15.55 -10.31
CA LYS A 200 -10.25 16.79 -9.62
C LYS A 200 -9.06 17.72 -9.36
N LEU A 201 -7.90 17.17 -8.99
CA LEU A 201 -6.69 17.96 -8.77
C LEU A 201 -6.17 18.56 -10.07
N MET A 202 -6.09 17.79 -11.16
CA MET A 202 -5.67 18.33 -12.46
C MET A 202 -6.60 19.47 -12.92
N SER A 203 -7.92 19.30 -12.85
CA SER A 203 -8.87 20.36 -13.19
C SER A 203 -8.71 21.60 -12.32
N LYS A 204 -8.45 21.43 -11.02
CA LYS A 204 -8.22 22.57 -10.13
C LYS A 204 -6.91 23.29 -10.45
N LEU A 205 -5.85 22.55 -10.73
CA LEU A 205 -4.52 23.08 -11.04
C LEU A 205 -4.43 23.75 -12.41
N ASP A 206 -5.32 23.39 -13.34
CA ASP A 206 -5.44 24.08 -14.62
C ASP A 206 -5.94 25.52 -14.46
N SER A 207 -6.83 25.75 -13.49
CA SER A 207 -7.36 27.08 -13.15
C SER A 207 -6.52 27.86 -12.13
N ASP A 208 -5.87 27.18 -11.19
CA ASP A 208 -5.10 27.79 -10.11
C ASP A 208 -3.95 26.87 -9.68
N VAL A 209 -2.77 27.03 -10.28
CA VAL A 209 -1.59 26.24 -9.91
C VAL A 209 -1.13 26.50 -8.47
N ASN A 210 -1.41 27.69 -7.91
CA ASN A 210 -1.08 28.03 -6.53
C ASN A 210 -1.93 27.25 -5.52
N PHE A 211 -3.03 26.63 -5.97
CA PHE A 211 -3.82 25.72 -5.15
C PHE A 211 -2.96 24.57 -4.61
N LEU A 212 -1.97 24.07 -5.36
CA LEU A 212 -1.18 22.90 -4.97
C LEU A 212 -0.52 23.07 -3.60
N MET A 213 0.24 24.15 -3.42
CA MET A 213 0.95 24.43 -2.17
C MET A 213 -0.01 24.77 -1.03
N LYS A 214 -1.11 25.49 -1.32
CA LYS A 214 -2.16 25.78 -0.33
C LYS A 214 -2.78 24.49 0.19
N GLU A 215 -3.08 23.56 -0.71
CA GLU A 215 -3.72 22.30 -0.39
C GLU A 215 -2.79 21.35 0.37
N ILE A 216 -1.50 21.28 0.00
CA ILE A 216 -0.48 20.55 0.77
C ILE A 216 -0.40 21.08 2.20
N SER A 217 -0.35 22.41 2.38
CA SER A 217 -0.32 23.02 3.70
C SER A 217 -1.58 22.72 4.50
N ARG A 218 -2.76 22.82 3.88
CA ARG A 218 -4.05 22.54 4.52
C ARG A 218 -4.14 21.09 4.98
N VAL A 219 -3.81 20.13 4.12
CA VAL A 219 -3.85 18.70 4.44
C VAL A 219 -2.86 18.36 5.54
N SER A 220 -1.66 18.92 5.51
CA SER A 220 -0.64 18.71 6.56
C SER A 220 -1.11 19.26 7.92
N LYS A 221 -1.76 20.43 7.95
CA LYS A 221 -2.36 20.99 9.17
C LYS A 221 -3.49 20.11 9.71
N LEU A 222 -4.33 19.55 8.84
CA LEU A 222 -5.39 18.63 9.26
C LEU A 222 -4.81 17.36 9.88
N LEU A 223 -3.76 16.80 9.28
CA LEU A 223 -3.10 15.59 9.77
C LEU A 223 -2.42 15.76 11.14
N ALA A 224 -2.01 16.99 11.49
CA ALA A 224 -1.49 17.32 12.81
C ALA A 224 -2.58 17.42 13.89
N GLY A 225 -3.85 17.52 13.48
CA GLY A 225 -5.00 17.59 14.39
C GLY A 225 -5.45 16.22 14.91
N LYS A 226 -6.39 16.24 15.85
CA LYS A 226 -7.07 15.04 16.33
C LYS A 226 -8.08 14.56 15.27
N LEU A 227 -7.90 13.34 14.79
CA LEU A 227 -8.70 12.74 13.73
C LEU A 227 -9.07 11.30 14.10
N SER A 228 -10.14 10.77 13.52
CA SER A 228 -10.37 9.32 13.51
C SER A 228 -9.36 8.63 12.59
N ASP A 229 -9.08 7.35 12.83
CA ASP A 229 -8.11 6.58 12.04
C ASP A 229 -8.48 6.55 10.55
N LYS A 230 -9.77 6.33 10.26
CA LYS A 230 -10.30 6.40 8.90
C LYS A 230 -10.00 7.74 8.23
N LYS A 231 -10.23 8.85 8.94
CA LYS A 231 -10.00 10.19 8.36
C LYS A 231 -8.52 10.48 8.19
N LYS A 232 -7.69 10.04 9.14
CA LYS A 232 -6.23 10.14 9.08
C LYS A 232 -5.69 9.37 7.88
N HIS A 233 -6.16 8.15 7.65
CA HIS A 233 -5.79 7.34 6.48
C HIS A 233 -6.17 8.02 5.15
N GLN A 234 -7.41 8.50 5.01
CA GLN A 234 -7.84 9.24 3.82
C GLN A 234 -7.00 10.49 3.55
N LEU A 235 -6.64 11.25 4.61
CA LEU A 235 -5.80 12.43 4.48
C LEU A 235 -4.34 12.09 4.14
N LYS A 236 -3.81 10.97 4.64
CA LYS A 236 -2.48 10.48 4.26
C LYS A 236 -2.42 10.11 2.78
N ILE A 237 -3.42 9.41 2.27
CA ILE A 237 -3.53 9.10 0.83
C ILE A 237 -3.56 10.39 0.01
N ARG A 238 -4.41 11.36 0.40
CA ARG A 238 -4.48 12.66 -0.27
C ARG A 238 -3.14 13.40 -0.22
N GLN A 239 -2.45 13.38 0.92
CA GLN A 239 -1.13 13.98 1.07
C GLN A 239 -0.10 13.34 0.12
N ASN A 240 -0.12 12.01 0.00
CA ASN A 240 0.77 11.30 -0.92
C ASN A 240 0.54 11.72 -2.38
N ILE A 241 -0.72 11.69 -2.85
CA ILE A 241 -1.09 12.13 -4.20
C ILE A 241 -0.63 13.57 -4.47
N LEU A 242 -0.87 14.49 -3.52
CA LEU A 242 -0.43 15.89 -3.65
C LEU A 242 1.09 16.02 -3.72
N ASN A 243 1.83 15.26 -2.92
CA ASN A 243 3.28 15.28 -2.92
C ASN A 243 3.86 14.75 -4.24
N ILE A 244 3.27 13.70 -4.81
CA ILE A 244 3.62 13.17 -6.13
C ILE A 244 3.38 14.23 -7.20
N ILE A 245 2.17 14.82 -7.24
CA ILE A 245 1.84 15.90 -8.18
C ILE A 245 2.82 17.07 -8.04
N ASN A 246 3.19 17.44 -6.81
CA ASN A 246 4.17 18.49 -6.56
C ASN A 246 5.57 18.14 -7.05
N ALA A 247 6.03 16.90 -6.85
CA ALA A 247 7.29 16.44 -7.41
C ALA A 247 7.28 16.56 -8.95
N LYS A 248 6.21 16.09 -9.61
CA LYS A 248 6.05 16.18 -11.07
C LYS A 248 5.94 17.61 -11.58
N TYR A 249 5.28 18.48 -10.82
CA TYR A 249 5.23 19.90 -11.14
C TYR A 249 6.63 20.54 -11.07
N ARG A 250 7.41 20.28 -10.01
CA ARG A 250 8.78 20.79 -9.89
C ARG A 250 9.70 20.28 -11.01
N GLU A 251 9.66 18.98 -11.30
CA GLU A 251 10.38 18.38 -12.44
C GLU A 251 10.06 19.09 -13.76
N SER A 252 8.79 19.50 -13.98
CA SER A 252 8.36 20.23 -15.18
C SER A 252 8.89 21.66 -15.26
N LEU A 253 9.11 22.31 -14.12
CA LEU A 253 9.69 23.66 -14.06
C LEU A 253 11.19 23.60 -14.38
N ASP A 254 11.91 22.65 -13.78
CA ASP A 254 13.34 22.45 -14.01
C ASP A 254 13.64 22.15 -15.48
N SER A 255 12.82 21.29 -16.11
CA SER A 255 12.97 20.97 -17.53
C SER A 255 12.62 22.11 -18.50
N LYS A 256 11.77 23.08 -18.09
CA LYS A 256 11.54 24.31 -18.86
C LYS A 256 12.72 25.29 -18.74
N ILE A 257 13.34 25.37 -17.56
CA ILE A 257 14.53 26.22 -17.33
C ILE A 257 15.70 25.75 -18.21
N VAL A 258 15.95 24.44 -18.30
CA VAL A 258 17.03 23.89 -19.13
C VAL A 258 16.82 24.22 -20.61
N ARG A 259 15.62 23.99 -21.16
CA ARG A 259 15.30 24.31 -22.57
C ARG A 259 15.53 25.78 -22.91
N ASN A 260 15.06 26.69 -22.05
CA ASN A 260 15.24 28.12 -22.29
C ASN A 260 16.72 28.55 -22.28
N ASN A 261 17.57 27.89 -21.50
CA ASN A 261 19.01 28.17 -21.47
C ASN A 261 19.74 27.63 -22.71
N ASP A 262 19.33 26.47 -23.22
CA ASP A 262 19.88 25.90 -24.46
C ASP A 262 19.50 26.73 -25.69
N ASP A 263 18.25 27.20 -25.77
CA ASP A 263 17.77 28.06 -26.85
C ASP A 263 18.48 29.44 -26.85
N ALA A 264 18.75 29.99 -25.66
CA ALA A 264 19.48 31.25 -25.51
C ALA A 264 20.97 31.13 -25.91
N ASN A 265 21.62 30.01 -25.59
CA ASN A 265 23.01 29.75 -25.97
C ASN A 265 23.16 29.44 -27.48
N SER A 266 22.18 28.75 -28.08
CA SER A 266 22.17 28.52 -29.54
C SER A 266 22.02 29.82 -30.32
N SER A 267 21.16 30.73 -29.85
CA SER A 267 20.93 32.03 -30.49
C SER A 267 22.11 33.01 -30.36
N SER A 268 23.00 32.77 -29.38
CA SER A 268 24.18 33.62 -29.13
C SER A 268 25.41 33.22 -29.95
N ASN A 269 25.41 32.02 -30.55
CA ASN A 269 26.50 31.50 -31.39
C ASN A 269 26.25 31.68 -32.90
N GLU A 270 25.13 32.29 -33.31
CA GLU A 270 24.80 32.60 -34.70
C GLU A 270 24.96 34.09 -35.07
N LEU A 271 25.59 34.90 -34.21
CA LEU A 271 25.95 36.31 -34.45
C LEU A 271 27.47 36.50 -34.45
#